data_AF-A0A239IW15-F1
#
_entry.id   AF-A0A239IW15-F1
#
_cell.length_a   1.000
_cell.length_b   1.000
_cell.length_c   1.000
_cell.angle_alpha   90.00
_cell.angle_beta   90.00
_cell.angle_gamma   90.00
#
_symmetry.space_group_name_H-M   'P 1'
#
loop_
_entity.id
_entity.type
_entity.pdbx_description
1 polymer ?
#
loop_
_entity_poly.entity_id
_entity_poly.type
_entity_poly.pdbx_seq_one_letter_code
_entity_poly.pdbx_strand_id
1 'polypeptide(L)'
;MSLELPQRLFVRWQSLVEPQTYRATVEIPDSARELMRKRERVNCPITGWADEYRDSLAVMLAPGGVVKVWVSGSCFPATPVAHVQAEVEPLGPYGGKSGGRYRPLEPAAKAYIEKYGVPYGSW
;
A
#
# COMPACT_ATOMS: atom_id res chain seq x y z
N MET A 1 17.33 -10.70 -21.74
CA MET A 1 15.93 -10.32 -21.43
C MET A 1 15.95 -9.33 -20.27
N SER A 2 15.52 -8.08 -20.48
CA SER A 2 15.31 -7.13 -19.39
C SER A 2 14.07 -7.54 -18.62
N LEU A 3 14.16 -7.75 -17.30
CA LEU A 3 12.97 -7.92 -16.46
C LEU A 3 12.08 -6.68 -16.62
N GLU A 4 10.86 -6.79 -17.14
CA GLU A 4 9.95 -5.64 -17.12
C GLU A 4 9.38 -5.50 -15.71
N LEU A 5 9.69 -4.36 -15.07
CA LEU A 5 9.24 -4.05 -13.72
C LEU A 5 8.15 -2.98 -13.76
N PRO A 6 7.18 -3.02 -12.83
CA PRO A 6 6.08 -2.08 -12.81
C PRO A 6 6.60 -0.65 -12.70
N GLN A 7 6.14 0.21 -13.60
CA GLN A 7 6.43 1.65 -13.60
C GLN A 7 5.41 2.43 -12.79
N ARG A 8 4.19 1.88 -12.68
CA ARG A 8 3.06 2.56 -12.07
C ARG A 8 2.14 1.55 -11.40
N LEU A 9 1.56 1.96 -10.29
CA LEU A 9 0.49 1.27 -9.61
C LEU A 9 -0.74 2.18 -9.51
N PHE A 10 -1.89 1.72 -9.99
CA PHE A 10 -3.16 2.37 -9.70
C PHE A 10 -3.87 1.61 -8.58
N VAL A 11 -4.24 2.32 -7.53
CA VAL A 11 -5.00 1.78 -6.40
C VAL A 11 -6.28 2.54 -6.19
N ARG A 12 -7.33 1.81 -5.81
CA ARG A 12 -8.61 2.36 -5.35
C ARG A 12 -9.10 1.53 -4.18
N TRP A 13 -9.44 2.17 -3.07
CA TRP A 13 -9.89 1.48 -1.86
C TRP A 13 -10.98 2.26 -1.13
N GLN A 14 -11.71 1.55 -0.27
CA GLN A 14 -12.74 2.10 0.58
C GLN A 14 -12.25 2.11 2.01
N SER A 15 -12.19 3.28 2.63
CA SER A 15 -12.11 3.38 4.08
C SER A 15 -13.50 3.13 4.66
N LEU A 16 -13.59 2.28 5.70
CA LEU A 16 -14.84 2.01 6.40
C LEU A 16 -14.98 2.87 7.66
N VAL A 17 -13.85 3.32 8.23
CA VAL A 17 -13.84 4.12 9.45
C VAL A 17 -14.26 5.57 9.20
N GLU A 18 -13.81 6.11 8.08
CA GLU A 18 -14.37 7.29 7.44
C GLU A 18 -15.01 6.77 6.15
N PRO A 19 -16.34 6.90 5.96
CA PRO A 19 -17.00 6.39 4.76
C PRO A 19 -16.57 7.15 3.50
N GLN A 20 -15.38 6.85 3.00
CA GLN A 20 -14.70 7.54 1.93
C GLN A 20 -13.95 6.55 1.04
N THR A 21 -14.06 6.74 -0.26
CA THR A 21 -13.33 5.97 -1.27
C THR A 21 -12.24 6.85 -1.82
N TYR A 22 -11.04 6.29 -1.95
CA TYR A 22 -9.87 6.96 -2.45
C TYR A 22 -9.36 6.29 -3.71
N ARG A 23 -8.65 7.06 -4.52
CA ARG A 23 -7.87 6.57 -5.66
C ARG A 23 -6.52 7.26 -5.70
N ALA A 24 -5.50 6.54 -6.12
CA ALA A 24 -4.18 7.10 -6.37
C ALA A 24 -3.48 6.36 -7.50
N THR A 25 -2.67 7.11 -8.24
CA THR A 25 -1.66 6.58 -9.13
C THR A 25 -0.30 6.82 -8.47
N VAL A 26 0.45 5.75 -8.22
CA VAL A 26 1.81 5.81 -7.68
C VAL A 26 2.78 5.50 -8.81
N GLU A 27 3.67 6.44 -9.11
CA GLU A 27 4.82 6.18 -9.98
C GLU A 27 5.89 5.44 -9.17
N ILE A 28 6.41 4.34 -9.73
CA ILE A 28 7.51 3.58 -9.13
C ILE A 28 8.81 4.13 -9.72
N PRO A 29 9.65 4.80 -8.91
CA PRO A 29 10.82 5.48 -9.43
C PRO A 29 11.84 4.49 -10.00
N ASP A 30 12.66 4.96 -10.94
CA ASP A 30 13.67 4.13 -11.59
C ASP A 30 14.64 3.52 -10.58
N SER A 31 15.00 4.28 -9.53
CA SER A 31 15.83 3.79 -8.42
C SER A 31 15.21 2.60 -7.68
N ALA A 32 13.89 2.58 -7.50
CA ALA A 32 13.19 1.43 -6.93
C ALA A 32 13.31 0.22 -7.86
N ARG A 33 13.12 0.43 -9.17
CA ARG A 33 13.25 -0.64 -10.18
C ARG A 33 14.69 -1.15 -10.30
N GLU A 34 15.68 -0.29 -10.16
CA GLU A 34 17.10 -0.67 -10.10
C GLU A 34 17.40 -1.53 -8.86
N LEU A 35 16.87 -1.16 -7.69
CA LEU A 35 16.98 -1.97 -6.47
C LEU A 35 16.38 -3.37 -6.66
N MET A 36 15.23 -3.47 -7.33
CA MET A 36 14.59 -4.76 -7.62
C MET A 36 15.37 -5.60 -8.64
N ARG A 37 16.13 -4.99 -9.54
CA ARG A 37 17.00 -5.68 -10.52
C ARG A 37 18.31 -6.17 -9.91
N LYS A 38 18.72 -5.62 -8.78
CA LYS A 38 20.01 -5.92 -8.16
C LYS A 38 19.92 -7.28 -7.45
N ARG A 39 20.67 -8.24 -7.96
CA ARG A 39 20.95 -9.49 -7.25
C ARG A 39 21.94 -9.22 -6.13
N GLU A 40 21.63 -9.63 -4.91
CA GLU A 40 22.53 -9.42 -3.76
C GLU A 40 22.68 -10.71 -2.95
N ARG A 41 23.90 -10.97 -2.51
CA ARG A 41 24.19 -12.03 -1.54
C ARG A 41 23.77 -11.56 -0.15
N VAL A 42 22.78 -12.22 0.44
CA VAL A 42 22.22 -11.87 1.74
C VAL A 42 22.10 -13.08 2.65
N ASN A 43 22.17 -12.84 3.97
CA ASN A 43 21.93 -13.87 4.97
C ASN A 43 20.45 -13.86 5.35
N CYS A 44 19.67 -14.77 4.78
CA CYS A 44 18.26 -14.92 5.07
C CYS A 44 18.06 -15.56 6.46
N PRO A 45 17.10 -15.07 7.28
CA PRO A 45 16.87 -15.60 8.62
C PRO A 45 16.57 -17.11 8.68
N ILE A 46 15.93 -17.67 7.65
CA ILE A 46 15.48 -19.07 7.62
C ILE A 46 16.42 -19.97 6.81
N THR A 47 16.90 -19.49 5.66
CA THR A 47 17.63 -20.31 4.68
C THR A 47 19.14 -20.08 4.70
N GLY A 48 19.64 -19.11 5.48
CA GLY A 48 21.05 -18.75 5.50
C GLY A 48 21.47 -17.94 4.28
N TRP A 49 22.74 -18.04 3.89
CA TRP A 49 23.27 -17.23 2.79
C TRP A 49 22.73 -17.66 1.41
N ALA A 50 22.07 -16.74 0.72
CA ALA A 50 21.51 -16.93 -0.61
C ALA A 50 21.72 -15.67 -1.49
N ASP A 51 21.64 -15.82 -2.81
CA ASP A 51 21.64 -14.70 -3.74
C ASP A 51 20.20 -14.37 -4.14
N GLU A 52 19.68 -13.27 -3.59
CA GLU A 52 18.27 -12.93 -3.65
C GLU A 52 18.05 -11.56 -4.32
N TYR A 53 16.78 -11.25 -4.57
CA TYR A 53 16.32 -9.96 -5.10
C TYR A 53 15.31 -9.31 -4.14
N ARG A 54 15.15 -7.99 -4.25
CA ARG A 54 13.95 -7.33 -3.72
C ARG A 54 12.85 -7.43 -4.77
N ASP A 55 12.06 -8.49 -4.71
CA ASP A 55 11.09 -8.89 -5.72
C ASP A 55 9.64 -8.49 -5.40
N SER A 56 9.42 -7.71 -4.34
CA SER A 56 8.08 -7.32 -3.90
C SER A 56 7.91 -5.81 -3.72
N LEU A 57 6.71 -5.33 -4.01
CA LEU A 57 6.23 -4.00 -3.63
C LEU A 57 5.18 -4.15 -2.54
N ALA A 58 5.49 -3.69 -1.34
CA ALA A 58 4.52 -3.59 -0.25
C ALA A 58 3.79 -2.26 -0.35
N VAL A 59 2.46 -2.29 -0.34
CA VAL A 59 1.60 -1.11 -0.49
C VAL A 59 0.72 -0.98 0.75
N MET A 60 0.92 0.10 1.49
CA MET A 60 0.05 0.49 2.60
C MET A 60 -0.98 1.48 2.09
N LEU A 61 -2.25 1.21 2.41
CA LEU A 61 -3.38 2.10 2.16
C LEU A 61 -4.00 2.42 3.51
N ALA A 62 -4.04 3.70 3.87
CA ALA A 62 -4.57 4.14 5.15
C ALA A 62 -5.78 5.06 4.99
N PRO A 63 -6.61 5.20 6.03
CA PRO A 63 -7.53 6.32 6.16
C PRO A 63 -6.79 7.68 6.02
N GLY A 64 -7.52 8.71 5.63
CA GLY A 64 -6.99 10.03 5.28
C GLY A 64 -6.39 10.07 3.88
N GLY A 65 -6.50 9.00 3.08
CA GLY A 65 -5.98 8.97 1.71
C GLY A 65 -4.47 8.77 1.61
N VAL A 66 -3.80 8.22 2.64
CA VAL A 66 -2.34 8.03 2.60
C VAL A 66 -1.98 6.72 1.91
N VAL A 67 -1.07 6.77 0.93
CA VAL A 67 -0.46 5.60 0.30
C VAL A 67 1.04 5.64 0.51
N LYS A 68 1.60 4.55 1.03
CA LYS A 68 3.05 4.35 1.13
C LYS A 68 3.45 3.07 0.44
N VAL A 69 4.57 3.11 -0.26
CA VAL A 69 5.10 1.96 -1.00
C VAL A 69 6.53 1.71 -0.60
N TRP A 70 6.85 0.43 -0.38
CA TRP A 70 8.20 -0.05 -0.14
C TRP A 70 8.58 -1.10 -1.17
N VAL A 71 9.82 -1.08 -1.61
CA VAL A 71 10.46 -2.22 -2.25
C VAL A 71 10.98 -3.15 -1.15
N SER A 72 10.69 -4.44 -1.25
CA SER A 72 11.07 -5.45 -0.26
C SER A 72 11.44 -6.76 -0.96
N GLY A 73 11.89 -7.74 -0.19
CA GLY A 73 12.06 -9.14 -0.58
C GLY A 73 12.08 -9.99 0.69
N SER A 74 11.88 -11.29 0.56
CA SER A 74 11.77 -12.22 1.71
C SER A 74 12.95 -12.12 2.69
N CYS A 75 14.14 -11.76 2.20
CA CYS A 75 15.36 -11.63 3.00
C CYS A 75 15.85 -10.19 3.19
N PHE A 76 15.10 -9.18 2.73
CA PHE A 76 15.53 -7.80 2.74
C PHE A 76 14.65 -6.93 3.66
N PRO A 77 15.22 -5.92 4.33
CA PRO A 77 14.42 -4.89 4.95
C PRO A 77 13.67 -4.09 3.88
N ALA A 78 12.42 -3.71 4.20
CA ALA A 78 11.60 -2.88 3.33
C ALA A 78 12.21 -1.48 3.17
N THR A 79 12.39 -1.05 1.92
CA THR A 79 12.95 0.26 1.57
C THR A 79 11.83 1.16 1.06
N PRO A 80 11.52 2.30 1.69
CA PRO A 80 10.45 3.19 1.24
C PRO A 80 10.82 3.80 -0.11
N VAL A 81 9.86 3.83 -1.04
CA VAL A 81 10.07 4.32 -2.41
C VAL A 81 9.04 5.33 -2.87
N ALA A 82 7.86 5.35 -2.25
CA ALA A 82 6.85 6.37 -2.52
C ALA A 82 5.99 6.65 -1.27
N HIS A 83 5.56 7.90 -1.16
CA HIS A 83 4.56 8.35 -0.21
C HIS A 83 3.70 9.39 -0.92
N VAL A 84 2.41 9.10 -1.11
CA VAL A 84 1.50 9.98 -1.85
C VAL A 84 0.19 10.18 -1.10
N GLN A 85 -0.39 11.35 -1.31
CA GLN A 85 -1.74 11.69 -0.90
C GLN A 85 -2.71 11.34 -2.03
N ALA A 86 -3.70 10.53 -1.74
CA ALA A 86 -4.73 10.11 -2.67
C ALA A 86 -5.85 11.14 -2.78
N GLU A 87 -6.54 11.08 -3.91
CA GLU A 87 -7.75 11.85 -4.15
C GLU A 87 -8.97 11.06 -3.69
N VAL A 88 -10.05 11.78 -3.38
CA VAL A 88 -11.38 11.19 -3.26
C VAL A 88 -11.82 10.65 -4.62
N GLU A 89 -12.25 9.39 -4.66
CA GLU A 89 -12.82 8.75 -5.85
C GLU A 89 -14.23 9.31 -6.11
N PRO A 90 -14.47 9.99 -7.24
CA PRO A 90 -15.78 10.59 -7.55
C PRO A 90 -16.92 9.58 -7.65
N LEU A 91 -16.64 8.35 -8.08
CA LEU A 91 -17.66 7.29 -8.15
C LEU A 91 -18.05 6.75 -6.76
N GLY A 92 -17.28 7.06 -5.72
CA GLY A 92 -17.51 6.53 -4.39
C GLY A 92 -17.40 5.00 -4.31
N PRO A 93 -18.07 4.36 -3.34
CA PRO A 93 -17.89 2.95 -3.06
C PRO A 93 -18.45 2.06 -4.18
N TYR A 94 -17.86 0.89 -4.35
CA TYR A 94 -18.25 -0.11 -5.35
C TYR A 94 -18.33 0.42 -6.80
N GLY A 95 -17.60 1.49 -7.11
CA GLY A 95 -17.62 2.14 -8.43
C GLY A 95 -18.98 2.75 -8.76
N GLY A 96 -19.65 3.37 -7.79
CA GLY A 96 -20.95 4.02 -7.95
C GLY A 96 -22.16 3.11 -7.83
N LYS A 97 -21.96 1.80 -7.72
CA LYS A 97 -23.04 0.79 -7.79
C LYS A 97 -23.88 0.67 -6.52
N SER A 98 -23.48 1.29 -5.42
CA SER A 98 -24.22 1.21 -4.14
C SER A 98 -25.05 2.47 -3.81
N GLY A 99 -25.08 3.46 -4.71
CA GLY A 99 -25.74 4.75 -4.44
C GLY A 99 -25.07 5.51 -3.30
N GLY A 100 -23.74 5.46 -3.21
CA GLY A 100 -22.96 6.12 -2.15
C GLY A 100 -22.93 5.39 -0.80
N ARG A 101 -23.60 4.23 -0.68
CA ARG A 101 -23.61 3.46 0.57
C ARG A 101 -22.33 2.66 0.77
N TYR A 102 -21.71 2.81 1.93
CA TYR A 102 -20.58 2.00 2.39
C TYR A 102 -21.08 0.84 3.25
N ARG A 103 -20.26 -0.21 3.36
CA ARG A 103 -20.52 -1.30 4.31
C ARG A 103 -20.44 -0.74 5.74
N PRO A 104 -21.44 -0.98 6.60
CA PRO A 104 -21.37 -0.52 7.98
C PRO A 104 -20.27 -1.26 8.74
N LEU A 105 -19.68 -0.59 9.72
CA LEU A 105 -18.79 -1.22 10.69
C LEU A 105 -19.59 -2.20 11.55
N GLU A 106 -18.93 -3.29 11.95
CA GLU A 106 -19.46 -4.16 13.00
C GLU A 106 -19.55 -3.37 14.33
N PRO A 107 -20.56 -3.64 15.19
CA PRO A 107 -20.75 -2.88 16.43
C PRO A 107 -19.50 -2.82 17.31
N ALA A 108 -18.74 -3.90 17.40
CA ALA A 108 -17.49 -3.95 18.18
C ALA A 108 -16.41 -3.03 17.60
N ALA A 109 -16.23 -3.03 16.26
CA ALA A 109 -15.28 -2.15 15.58
C ALA A 109 -15.69 -0.67 15.73
N LYS A 110 -16.99 -0.38 15.58
CA LYS A 110 -17.53 0.97 15.79
C LYS A 110 -17.28 1.47 17.21
N ALA A 111 -17.62 0.68 18.23
CA ALA A 111 -17.39 1.04 19.64
C ALA A 111 -15.89 1.23 19.96
N TYR A 112 -15.01 0.43 19.36
CA TYR A 112 -13.56 0.59 19.51
C TYR A 112 -13.08 1.93 18.92
N ILE A 113 -13.49 2.24 17.69
CA ILE A 113 -13.13 3.50 17.01
C ILE A 113 -13.68 4.71 17.76
N GLU A 114 -14.91 4.65 18.25
CA GLU A 114 -15.51 5.75 19.04
C GLU A 114 -14.75 6.00 20.35
N LYS A 115 -14.21 4.94 20.97
CA LYS A 115 -13.44 5.04 22.21
C LYS A 115 -12.00 5.51 22.01
N TYR A 116 -11.31 5.02 20.98
CA TYR A 116 -9.86 5.21 20.82
C TYR A 116 -9.47 6.10 19.63
N GLY A 117 -10.40 6.37 18.73
CA GLY A 117 -10.16 7.11 17.49
C GLY A 117 -9.35 6.32 16.46
N VAL A 118 -8.93 7.03 15.41
CA VAL A 118 -7.98 6.54 14.39
C VAL A 118 -6.77 7.48 14.37
N PRO A 119 -5.54 6.97 14.44
CA PRO A 119 -4.35 7.81 14.49
C PRO A 119 -3.92 8.26 13.09
N TYR A 120 -4.68 9.17 12.46
CA TYR A 120 -4.41 9.65 11.09
C TYR A 120 -2.99 10.20 10.85
N GLY A 121 -2.30 10.67 11.89
CA GLY A 121 -0.94 11.22 11.79
C GLY A 121 0.21 10.23 12.02
N SER A 122 -0.07 8.96 12.35
CA SER A 122 0.97 7.96 12.64
C SER A 122 1.40 7.14 11.43
N TRP A 123 0.73 7.32 10.29
CA TRP A 123 0.91 6.48 9.11
C TRP A 123 2.11 6.90 8.29
#